data_AF-A0A918DFX8-F1
#
_entry.id   AF-A0A918DFX8-F1
#
_cell.length_a   1.000
_cell.length_b   1.000
_cell.length_c   1.000
_cell.angle_alpha   90.00
_cell.angle_beta   90.00
_cell.angle_gamma   90.00
#
_symmetry.space_group_name_H-M   'P 1'
#
loop_
_entity.id
_entity.type
_entity.pdbx_description
1 polymer ?
#
loop_
_entity_poly.entity_id
_entity_poly.type
_entity_poly.pdbx_seq_one_letter_code
_entity_poly.pdbx_strand_id
1 'polypeptide(L)'
;MGFLSRIVGGVGAAVFAGITLVAVPSSAQAMAGPARVLVVPCDAAALAAAIRAANGFGVARLLLAPYCLYNYATANAPGVALPVVTGDTTLVGGSNTRIRRDPSASEAFRVLEVASGATLRVQRVAILGGSTAGLGGGILNAGTVVLEQATLSGNSGSNGGAFANNAGAKATISRSRLNANSATSVGGGAIINFGTLTVYRSALTGNSAPINGGALNTQPGGVSHLISSTVTTNTSGGLGGGISNLGTTKLDRVVVEGNTGSGGGGIATGNANVEIRNSIVRNNTPDNCSPLNTIPGCVG
;
A
#
# COMPACT_ATOMS: atom_id res chain seq x y z
N MET A 1 85.24 19.56 -29.18
CA MET A 1 85.02 19.08 -27.80
C MET A 1 85.42 20.21 -26.86
N GLY A 2 84.42 20.88 -26.27
CA GLY A 2 84.59 22.10 -25.50
C GLY A 2 83.25 22.84 -25.36
N PHE A 3 82.78 22.89 -24.11
CA PHE A 3 81.80 23.76 -23.45
C PHE A 3 80.96 24.77 -24.23
N LEU A 4 79.64 24.77 -23.96
CA LEU A 4 78.74 25.92 -23.73
C LEU A 4 77.62 25.39 -22.79
N SER A 5 77.40 25.89 -21.56
CA SER A 5 76.88 27.20 -21.10
C SER A 5 75.51 26.93 -20.44
N ARG A 6 75.43 26.89 -19.10
CA ARG A 6 75.01 27.97 -18.18
C ARG A 6 73.49 28.04 -17.88
N ILE A 7 73.21 28.37 -16.61
CA ILE A 7 72.07 29.14 -16.02
C ILE A 7 71.20 28.34 -15.00
N VAL A 8 71.36 28.64 -13.70
CA VAL A 8 70.44 29.38 -12.77
C VAL A 8 69.09 28.65 -12.65
N GLY A 9 68.67 28.12 -11.50
CA GLY A 9 68.59 28.72 -10.17
C GLY A 9 67.12 29.08 -9.92
N GLY A 10 66.48 28.50 -8.90
CA GLY A 10 65.17 29.00 -8.49
C GLY A 10 64.29 28.07 -7.65
N VAL A 11 64.33 28.33 -6.34
CA VAL A 11 63.19 28.41 -5.41
C VAL A 11 62.41 27.13 -5.07
N GLY A 12 62.46 26.77 -3.79
CA GLY A 12 61.60 25.75 -3.19
C GLY A 12 60.14 26.17 -3.07
N ALA A 13 59.26 25.18 -3.10
CA ALA A 13 57.87 25.32 -2.68
C ALA A 13 57.53 24.16 -1.74
N ALA A 14 57.22 24.51 -0.49
CA ALA A 14 56.70 23.61 0.50
C ALA A 14 55.30 23.12 0.09
N VAL A 15 55.10 21.81 0.06
CA VAL A 15 53.80 21.18 -0.19
C VAL A 15 52.98 21.23 1.10
N PHE A 16 52.06 22.19 1.20
CA PHE A 16 50.97 22.14 2.18
C PHE A 16 49.85 21.25 1.63
N ALA A 17 49.67 20.08 2.23
CA ALA A 17 48.51 19.22 1.97
C ALA A 17 47.25 19.91 2.53
N GLY A 18 46.51 20.59 1.66
CA GLY A 18 45.20 21.15 1.97
C GLY A 18 44.20 20.04 2.21
N ILE A 19 43.74 19.89 3.46
CA ILE A 19 42.55 19.11 3.79
C ILE A 19 41.36 19.88 3.23
N THR A 20 40.82 19.44 2.10
CA THR A 20 39.53 19.92 1.62
C THR A 20 38.44 19.36 2.53
N LEU A 21 37.89 20.23 3.38
CA LEU A 21 36.67 19.95 4.12
C LEU A 21 35.54 19.78 3.09
N VAL A 22 35.18 18.54 2.77
CA VAL A 22 33.95 18.28 2.02
C VAL A 22 32.80 18.57 2.97
N ALA A 23 32.18 19.74 2.81
CA ALA A 23 30.92 20.05 3.46
C ALA A 23 29.87 19.04 2.96
N VAL A 24 29.60 18.04 3.78
CA VAL A 24 28.44 17.16 3.59
C VAL A 24 27.23 18.10 3.67
N PRO A 25 26.35 18.20 2.65
CA PRO A 25 25.11 18.92 2.81
C PRO A 25 24.32 18.16 3.88
N SER A 26 24.31 18.74 5.09
CA SER A 26 23.36 18.36 6.12
C SER A 26 21.99 18.48 5.48
N SER A 27 21.32 17.35 5.28
CA SER A 27 19.91 17.36 4.93
C SER A 27 19.17 17.99 6.09
N ALA A 28 19.01 19.32 6.01
CA ALA A 28 18.11 20.05 6.86
C ALA A 28 16.76 19.38 6.69
N GLN A 29 16.38 18.55 7.66
CA GLN A 29 15.00 18.19 7.86
C GLN A 29 14.31 19.54 8.10
N ALA A 30 13.65 20.06 7.05
CA ALA A 30 12.77 21.19 7.19
C ALA A 30 11.86 20.84 8.36
N MET A 31 11.98 21.56 9.47
CA MET A 31 11.11 21.37 10.61
C MET A 31 9.70 21.60 10.10
N ALA A 32 8.95 20.52 9.93
CA ALA A 32 7.58 20.58 9.46
C ALA A 32 6.82 21.50 10.43
N GLY A 33 6.30 22.61 9.92
CA GLY A 33 5.44 23.50 10.69
C GLY A 33 4.27 22.71 11.31
N PRO A 34 3.63 23.23 12.37
CA PRO A 34 2.53 22.53 13.03
C PRO A 34 1.47 22.14 12.02
N ALA A 35 1.01 20.89 12.10
CA ALA A 35 0.03 20.34 11.17
C ALA A 35 -1.24 21.21 11.15
N ARG A 36 -1.66 21.66 9.96
CA ARG A 36 -2.87 22.46 9.82
C ARG A 36 -4.09 21.58 10.03
N VAL A 37 -4.92 21.90 11.02
CA VAL A 37 -6.12 21.13 11.35
C VAL A 37 -7.34 21.74 10.67
N LEU A 38 -8.09 20.93 9.91
CA LEU A 38 -9.36 21.33 9.30
C LEU A 38 -10.47 20.40 9.80
N VAL A 39 -11.57 20.98 10.28
CA VAL A 39 -12.80 20.24 10.58
C VAL A 39 -13.61 20.13 9.31
N VAL A 40 -13.96 18.92 8.93
CA VAL A 40 -14.73 18.62 7.72
C VAL A 40 -16.18 18.32 8.15
N PRO A 41 -17.15 19.16 7.78
CA PRO A 41 -18.56 18.87 8.07
C PRO A 41 -19.02 17.59 7.36
N CYS A 42 -20.21 17.08 7.69
CA CYS A 42 -20.73 15.89 7.03
C CYS A 42 -21.25 16.19 5.62
N ASP A 43 -20.32 16.45 4.71
CA ASP A 43 -20.60 16.82 3.33
C ASP A 43 -19.47 16.33 2.40
N ALA A 44 -19.84 15.66 1.31
CA ALA A 44 -18.90 15.07 0.37
C ALA A 44 -18.07 16.12 -0.37
N ALA A 45 -18.67 17.26 -0.74
CA ALA A 45 -17.95 18.34 -1.40
C ALA A 45 -16.96 19.03 -0.46
N ALA A 46 -17.30 19.17 0.83
CA ALA A 46 -16.43 19.71 1.85
C ALA A 46 -15.19 18.84 2.08
N LEU A 47 -15.32 17.51 2.07
CA LEU A 47 -14.16 16.62 2.14
C LEU A 47 -13.24 16.78 0.92
N ALA A 48 -13.81 16.84 -0.30
CA ALA A 48 -13.01 17.08 -1.50
C ALA A 48 -12.29 18.43 -1.46
N ALA A 49 -12.98 19.50 -1.02
CA ALA A 49 -12.38 20.82 -0.84
C ALA A 49 -11.27 20.82 0.22
N ALA A 50 -11.46 20.09 1.32
CA ALA A 50 -10.48 19.99 2.39
C ALA A 50 -9.21 19.25 1.94
N ILE A 51 -9.33 18.21 1.10
CA ILE A 51 -8.18 17.53 0.48
C ILE A 51 -7.46 18.46 -0.51
N ARG A 52 -8.18 19.20 -1.36
CA ARG A 52 -7.56 20.20 -2.26
C ARG A 52 -6.76 21.23 -1.47
N ALA A 53 -7.32 21.72 -0.36
CA ALA A 53 -6.62 22.65 0.52
C ALA A 53 -5.38 21.97 1.14
N ALA A 54 -5.53 20.74 1.65
CA ALA A 54 -4.44 19.95 2.24
C ALA A 54 -3.26 19.75 1.29
N ASN A 55 -3.52 19.53 0.00
CA ASN A 55 -2.48 19.42 -1.03
C ASN A 55 -1.63 20.69 -1.21
N GLY A 56 -2.16 21.86 -0.86
CA GLY A 56 -1.42 23.13 -0.85
C GLY A 56 -0.71 23.42 0.47
N PHE A 57 -0.89 22.57 1.48
CA PHE A 57 -0.18 22.68 2.76
C PHE A 57 1.00 21.71 2.79
N GLY A 58 1.93 21.94 3.72
CA GLY A 58 2.93 20.93 4.08
C GLY A 58 2.25 19.72 4.74
N VAL A 59 1.99 19.82 6.05
CA VAL A 59 1.31 18.77 6.83
C VAL A 59 -0.11 19.21 7.19
N ALA A 60 -1.11 18.39 6.88
CA ALA A 60 -2.52 18.66 7.12
C ALA A 60 -3.22 17.51 7.86
N ARG A 61 -4.16 17.85 8.74
CA ARG A 61 -4.98 16.90 9.49
C ARG A 61 -6.46 17.25 9.33
N LEU A 62 -7.21 16.37 8.68
CA LEU A 62 -8.63 16.52 8.36
C LEU A 62 -9.46 15.71 9.37
N LEU A 63 -10.22 16.40 10.23
CA LEU A 63 -11.11 15.80 11.21
C LEU A 63 -12.49 15.61 10.56
N LEU A 64 -12.84 14.36 10.26
CA LEU A 64 -14.09 14.00 9.62
C LEU A 64 -15.22 13.85 10.65
N ALA A 65 -16.43 14.23 10.27
CA ALA A 65 -17.60 14.12 11.13
C ALA A 65 -17.90 12.64 11.51
N PRO A 66 -18.20 12.34 12.78
CA PRO A 66 -18.66 11.02 13.20
C PRO A 66 -20.04 10.71 12.58
N TYR A 67 -20.31 9.42 12.36
CA TYR A 67 -21.51 8.86 11.74
C TYR A 67 -21.79 9.36 10.32
N CYS A 68 -20.85 10.10 9.74
CA CYS A 68 -21.01 10.68 8.43
C CYS A 68 -20.75 9.66 7.32
N LEU A 69 -21.57 9.77 6.27
CA LEU A 69 -21.34 9.14 4.98
C LEU A 69 -20.96 10.20 3.95
N TYR A 70 -19.70 10.24 3.58
CA TYR A 70 -19.18 11.01 2.44
C TYR A 70 -19.38 10.17 1.16
N ASN A 71 -20.48 10.41 0.46
CA ASN A 71 -20.94 9.60 -0.68
C ASN A 71 -20.65 10.32 -2.02
N TYR A 72 -20.05 9.62 -2.98
CA TYR A 72 -19.65 10.18 -4.27
C TYR A 72 -20.33 9.44 -5.42
N ALA A 73 -21.19 10.12 -6.17
CA ALA A 73 -21.84 9.57 -7.36
C ALA A 73 -21.08 9.84 -8.67
N THR A 74 -20.18 10.83 -8.66
CA THR A 74 -19.35 11.24 -9.78
C THR A 74 -17.88 11.30 -9.37
N ALA A 75 -16.99 11.09 -10.35
CA ALA A 75 -15.56 11.23 -10.13
C ALA A 75 -15.16 12.72 -10.03
N ASN A 76 -14.20 13.05 -9.16
CA ASN A 76 -13.61 14.40 -9.10
C ASN A 76 -12.56 14.62 -10.19
N ALA A 77 -11.89 13.55 -10.61
CA ALA A 77 -10.96 13.48 -11.74
C ALA A 77 -11.13 12.13 -12.42
N PRO A 78 -10.66 11.93 -13.67
CA PRO A 78 -10.84 10.67 -14.38
C PRO A 78 -10.42 9.45 -13.53
N GLY A 79 -11.40 8.61 -13.17
CA GLY A 79 -11.17 7.37 -12.43
C GLY A 79 -10.94 7.50 -10.91
N VAL A 80 -11.18 8.66 -10.28
CA VAL A 80 -11.07 8.84 -8.82
C VAL A 80 -12.14 9.79 -8.22
N ALA A 81 -12.75 9.37 -7.11
CA ALA A 81 -13.82 10.11 -6.42
C ALA A 81 -13.34 11.41 -5.76
N LEU A 82 -12.14 11.38 -5.18
CA LEU A 82 -11.53 12.49 -4.46
C LEU A 82 -10.33 13.07 -5.21
N PRO A 83 -9.92 14.31 -4.93
CA PRO A 83 -8.67 14.84 -5.45
C PRO A 83 -7.49 13.95 -5.04
N VAL A 84 -6.56 13.72 -5.97
CA VAL A 84 -5.33 12.96 -5.71
C VAL A 84 -4.56 13.63 -4.57
N VAL A 85 -4.12 12.85 -3.58
CA VAL A 85 -3.33 13.36 -2.46
C VAL A 85 -1.89 13.58 -2.92
N THR A 86 -1.41 14.81 -2.83
CA THR A 86 -0.06 15.21 -3.26
C THR A 86 0.84 15.71 -2.11
N GLY A 87 0.25 16.00 -0.94
CA GLY A 87 0.97 16.46 0.26
C GLY A 87 1.05 15.39 1.38
N ASP A 88 1.37 15.83 2.62
CA ASP A 88 1.22 14.98 3.82
C ASP A 88 -0.16 15.25 4.46
N THR A 89 -1.08 14.31 4.27
CA THR A 89 -2.47 14.43 4.73
C THR A 89 -2.83 13.30 5.68
N THR A 90 -3.42 13.66 6.82
CA THR A 90 -4.02 12.70 7.76
C THR A 90 -5.54 12.86 7.80
N LEU A 91 -6.27 11.83 7.39
CA LEU A 91 -7.72 11.71 7.58
C LEU A 91 -8.02 11.05 8.91
N VAL A 92 -8.78 11.73 9.76
CA VAL A 92 -9.17 11.22 11.08
C VAL A 92 -10.69 11.12 11.13
N GLY A 93 -11.20 9.89 11.07
CA GLY A 93 -12.63 9.60 11.24
C GLY A 93 -13.11 9.78 12.67
N GLY A 94 -14.40 9.61 12.88
CA GLY A 94 -15.06 9.40 14.16
C GLY A 94 -15.65 7.98 14.23
N SER A 95 -16.62 7.76 15.13
CA SER A 95 -17.44 6.55 15.10
C SER A 95 -18.14 6.44 13.74
N ASN A 96 -18.03 5.30 13.06
CA ASN A 96 -18.81 5.02 11.85
C ASN A 96 -18.70 6.09 10.73
N THR A 97 -17.53 6.73 10.60
CA THR A 97 -17.22 7.60 9.46
C THR A 97 -16.91 6.79 8.22
N ARG A 98 -17.57 7.08 7.11
CA ARG A 98 -17.47 6.31 5.85
C ARG A 98 -17.26 7.23 4.66
N ILE A 99 -16.35 6.84 3.77
CA ILE A 99 -16.15 7.41 2.44
C ILE A 99 -16.53 6.34 1.44
N ARG A 100 -17.46 6.64 0.54
CA ARG A 100 -18.09 5.64 -0.31
C ARG A 100 -18.28 6.13 -1.74
N ARG A 101 -18.00 5.27 -2.71
CA ARG A 101 -18.54 5.42 -4.07
C ARG A 101 -20.00 4.96 -4.07
N ASP A 102 -20.90 5.82 -4.54
CA ASP A 102 -22.32 5.53 -4.61
C ASP A 102 -22.59 4.29 -5.49
N PRO A 103 -23.38 3.31 -5.04
CA PRO A 103 -23.80 2.19 -5.87
C PRO A 103 -24.51 2.60 -7.17
N SER A 104 -25.17 3.76 -7.21
CA SER A 104 -25.83 4.29 -8.41
C SER A 104 -24.90 5.07 -9.35
N ALA A 105 -23.62 5.22 -9.01
CA ALA A 105 -22.65 5.88 -9.88
C ALA A 105 -22.51 5.11 -11.20
N SER A 106 -22.73 5.79 -12.32
CA SER A 106 -22.61 5.23 -13.68
C SER A 106 -21.16 5.00 -14.09
N GLU A 107 -20.23 5.80 -13.56
CA GLU A 107 -18.81 5.74 -13.90
C GLU A 107 -18.02 4.91 -12.90
N ALA A 108 -17.09 4.09 -13.39
CA ALA A 108 -16.13 3.38 -12.55
C ALA A 108 -15.02 4.34 -12.08
N PHE A 109 -14.88 4.53 -10.76
CA PHE A 109 -13.78 5.24 -10.14
C PHE A 109 -13.37 4.62 -8.80
N ARG A 110 -12.09 4.78 -8.45
CA ARG A 110 -11.59 4.45 -7.10
C ARG A 110 -11.97 5.52 -6.09
N VAL A 111 -11.86 5.23 -4.80
CA VAL A 111 -12.18 6.23 -3.76
C VAL A 111 -11.03 7.22 -3.55
N LEU A 112 -9.81 6.72 -3.37
CA LEU A 112 -8.62 7.53 -3.04
C LEU A 112 -7.43 7.19 -3.94
N GLU A 113 -6.59 8.19 -4.17
CA GLU A 113 -5.31 8.03 -4.86
C GLU A 113 -4.24 8.88 -4.20
N VAL A 114 -3.03 8.32 -4.07
CA VAL A 114 -1.87 8.96 -3.45
C VAL A 114 -0.74 9.03 -4.45
N ALA A 115 -0.28 10.25 -4.75
CA ALA A 115 0.81 10.49 -5.68
C ALA A 115 2.18 10.07 -5.12
N SER A 116 3.16 9.90 -6.01
CA SER A 116 4.55 9.69 -5.60
C SER A 116 5.07 10.87 -4.77
N GLY A 117 5.82 10.56 -3.71
CA GLY A 117 6.32 11.55 -2.75
C GLY A 117 5.29 12.01 -1.71
N ALA A 118 3.99 11.75 -1.90
CA ALA A 118 2.95 12.12 -0.96
C ALA A 118 2.81 11.10 0.18
N THR A 119 2.20 11.54 1.30
CA THR A 119 1.86 10.65 2.41
C THR A 119 0.39 10.81 2.80
N LEU A 120 -0.32 9.68 2.86
CA LEU A 120 -1.69 9.62 3.34
C LEU A 120 -1.78 8.73 4.58
N ARG A 121 -2.29 9.28 5.67
CA ARG A 121 -2.65 8.54 6.88
C ARG A 121 -4.16 8.51 7.01
N VAL A 122 -4.76 7.33 7.18
CA VAL A 122 -6.21 7.16 7.35
C VAL A 122 -6.47 6.44 8.66
N GLN A 123 -7.16 7.12 9.58
CA GLN A 123 -7.45 6.61 10.91
C GLN A 123 -8.95 6.51 11.14
N ARG A 124 -9.46 5.31 11.48
CA ARG A 124 -10.87 5.09 11.87
C ARG A 124 -11.89 5.51 10.80
N VAL A 125 -11.59 5.20 9.53
CA VAL A 125 -12.47 5.47 8.39
C VAL A 125 -12.78 4.18 7.64
N ALA A 126 -14.02 4.02 7.19
CA ALA A 126 -14.40 2.99 6.23
C ALA A 126 -14.33 3.54 4.79
N ILE A 127 -13.68 2.81 3.89
CA ILE A 127 -13.54 3.12 2.46
C ILE A 127 -14.29 2.04 1.68
N LEU A 128 -15.37 2.43 1.02
CA LEU A 128 -16.42 1.49 0.58
C LEU A 128 -16.77 1.64 -0.90
N GLY A 129 -17.04 0.51 -1.55
CA GLY A 129 -17.73 0.47 -2.85
C GLY A 129 -16.94 1.05 -4.03
N GLY A 130 -15.66 1.39 -3.85
CA GLY A 130 -14.83 1.88 -4.94
C GLY A 130 -14.75 0.84 -6.05
N SER A 131 -14.88 1.26 -7.31
CA SER A 131 -14.99 0.33 -8.44
C SER A 131 -14.26 0.92 -9.63
N THR A 132 -13.17 0.31 -10.09
CA THR A 132 -12.35 0.85 -11.18
C THR A 132 -11.90 -0.24 -12.16
N ALA A 133 -11.75 0.12 -13.43
CA ALA A 133 -11.07 -0.74 -14.41
C ALA A 133 -9.53 -0.73 -14.24
N GLY A 134 -8.99 0.13 -13.38
CA GLY A 134 -7.57 0.18 -13.04
C GLY A 134 -7.20 -0.61 -11.78
N LEU A 135 -6.05 -0.30 -11.20
CA LEU A 135 -5.58 -0.89 -9.95
C LEU A 135 -6.29 -0.25 -8.73
N GLY A 136 -6.53 -0.97 -7.64
CA GLY A 136 -6.92 -0.33 -6.36
C GLY A 136 -8.30 0.30 -6.37
N GLY A 137 -9.36 -0.50 -6.25
CA GLY A 137 -10.75 0.00 -6.20
C GLY A 137 -11.02 0.95 -5.03
N GLY A 138 -10.49 0.65 -3.85
CA GLY A 138 -10.53 1.57 -2.72
C GLY A 138 -9.45 2.64 -2.83
N ILE A 139 -8.18 2.21 -2.83
CA ILE A 139 -7.00 3.10 -2.81
C ILE A 139 -5.96 2.64 -3.82
N LEU A 140 -5.45 3.59 -4.61
CA LEU A 140 -4.19 3.43 -5.34
C LEU A 140 -3.08 4.22 -4.64
N ASN A 141 -1.98 3.55 -4.29
CA ASN A 141 -0.83 4.16 -3.65
C ASN A 141 0.40 4.15 -4.56
N ALA A 142 0.86 5.35 -4.93
CA ALA A 142 2.18 5.57 -5.53
C ALA A 142 3.19 6.24 -4.57
N GLY A 143 2.77 6.60 -3.35
CA GLY A 143 3.58 7.25 -2.32
C GLY A 143 3.66 6.41 -1.04
N THR A 144 3.33 7.03 0.09
CA THR A 144 3.26 6.36 1.40
C THR A 144 1.84 6.35 1.94
N VAL A 145 1.31 5.18 2.28
CA VAL A 145 0.00 5.04 2.95
C VAL A 145 0.14 4.37 4.32
N VAL A 146 -0.52 4.93 5.32
CA VAL A 146 -0.73 4.29 6.62
C VAL A 146 -2.22 4.19 6.90
N LEU A 147 -2.73 2.96 7.01
CA LEU A 147 -4.10 2.68 7.43
C LEU A 147 -4.10 2.20 8.87
N GLU A 148 -4.87 2.84 9.73
CA GLU A 148 -5.01 2.47 11.14
C GLU A 148 -6.49 2.40 11.52
N GLN A 149 -6.91 1.24 12.00
CA GLN A 149 -8.33 1.01 12.36
C GLN A 149 -9.29 1.33 11.22
N ALA A 150 -8.86 1.10 9.98
CA ALA A 150 -9.64 1.35 8.78
C ALA A 150 -10.43 0.09 8.37
N THR A 151 -11.47 0.29 7.57
CA THR A 151 -12.19 -0.79 6.91
C THR A 151 -12.21 -0.54 5.42
N LEU A 152 -11.71 -1.47 4.59
CA LEU A 152 -11.86 -1.42 3.14
C LEU A 152 -12.79 -2.56 2.75
N SER A 153 -13.99 -2.23 2.29
CA SER A 153 -15.03 -3.24 2.02
C SER A 153 -15.81 -2.99 0.75
N GLY A 154 -16.15 -4.07 0.05
CA GLY A 154 -16.96 -4.01 -1.17
C GLY A 154 -16.28 -3.26 -2.31
N ASN A 155 -14.96 -3.17 -2.32
CA ASN A 155 -14.23 -2.48 -3.37
C ASN A 155 -13.84 -3.46 -4.50
N SER A 156 -13.87 -2.96 -5.73
CA SER A 156 -13.55 -3.70 -6.94
C SER A 156 -12.52 -2.96 -7.81
N GLY A 157 -11.51 -3.67 -8.26
CA GLY A 157 -10.47 -3.15 -9.14
C GLY A 157 -10.09 -4.21 -10.18
N SER A 158 -9.49 -3.82 -11.29
CA SER A 158 -8.88 -4.80 -12.20
C SER A 158 -7.87 -5.67 -11.46
N ASN A 159 -7.04 -5.05 -10.61
CA ASN A 159 -6.20 -5.73 -9.64
C ASN A 159 -6.13 -4.94 -8.33
N GLY A 160 -6.01 -5.63 -7.19
CA GLY A 160 -6.09 -4.96 -5.90
C GLY A 160 -7.49 -4.41 -5.66
N GLY A 161 -8.48 -5.28 -5.40
CA GLY A 161 -9.87 -4.85 -5.29
C GLY A 161 -10.07 -3.72 -4.28
N ALA A 162 -9.42 -3.82 -3.13
CA ALA A 162 -9.36 -2.76 -2.12
C ALA A 162 -8.17 -1.83 -2.28
N PHE A 163 -6.97 -2.37 -2.47
CA PHE A 163 -5.72 -1.62 -2.34
C PHE A 163 -4.70 -2.05 -3.40
N ALA A 164 -4.07 -1.08 -4.05
CA ALA A 164 -2.92 -1.30 -4.89
C ALA A 164 -1.72 -0.50 -4.40
N ASN A 165 -0.60 -1.19 -4.16
CA ASN A 165 0.67 -0.59 -3.79
C ASN A 165 1.63 -0.64 -4.98
N ASN A 166 1.94 0.49 -5.59
CA ASN A 166 2.82 0.53 -6.77
C ASN A 166 4.28 0.26 -6.41
N ALA A 167 5.09 -0.01 -7.44
CA ALA A 167 6.53 -0.14 -7.30
C ALA A 167 7.13 1.13 -6.66
N GLY A 168 8.04 0.95 -5.70
CA GLY A 168 8.64 2.03 -4.91
C GLY A 168 7.74 2.61 -3.80
N ALA A 169 6.43 2.30 -3.80
CA ALA A 169 5.50 2.79 -2.79
C ALA A 169 5.60 1.98 -1.48
N LYS A 170 5.20 2.61 -0.37
CA LYS A 170 5.21 2.03 0.98
C LYS A 170 3.82 2.04 1.58
N ALA A 171 3.41 0.92 2.17
CA ALA A 171 2.13 0.79 2.83
C ALA A 171 2.26 0.10 4.20
N THR A 172 1.59 0.65 5.21
CA THR A 172 1.35 -0.03 6.49
C THR A 172 -0.14 -0.10 6.75
N ILE A 173 -0.66 -1.30 6.95
CA ILE A 173 -2.07 -1.55 7.27
C ILE A 173 -2.12 -2.16 8.67
N SER A 174 -2.75 -1.46 9.62
CA SER A 174 -2.74 -1.84 11.03
C SER A 174 -4.13 -1.84 11.64
N ARG A 175 -4.43 -2.88 12.44
CA ARG A 175 -5.71 -3.01 13.16
C ARG A 175 -6.94 -2.85 12.25
N SER A 176 -6.82 -3.24 10.98
CA SER A 176 -7.78 -2.91 9.93
C SER A 176 -8.48 -4.17 9.41
N ARG A 177 -9.60 -3.95 8.71
CA ARG A 177 -10.36 -5.01 8.04
C ARG A 177 -10.40 -4.75 6.55
N LEU A 178 -10.09 -5.78 5.76
CA LEU A 178 -10.22 -5.79 4.32
C LEU A 178 -11.13 -6.95 3.95
N ASN A 179 -12.39 -6.67 3.63
CA ASN A 179 -13.38 -7.72 3.44
C ASN A 179 -14.28 -7.53 2.22
N ALA A 180 -14.71 -8.63 1.61
CA ALA A 180 -15.63 -8.61 0.47
C ALA A 180 -15.13 -7.70 -0.67
N ASN A 181 -13.82 -7.68 -0.92
CA ASN A 181 -13.23 -6.97 -2.06
C ASN A 181 -12.93 -7.94 -3.20
N SER A 182 -13.00 -7.46 -4.44
CA SER A 182 -12.85 -8.30 -5.63
C SER A 182 -11.87 -7.71 -6.64
N ALA A 183 -10.96 -8.53 -7.17
CA ALA A 183 -10.25 -8.23 -8.40
C ALA A 183 -11.07 -8.73 -9.60
N THR A 184 -10.99 -8.06 -10.76
CA THR A 184 -11.70 -8.48 -11.98
C THR A 184 -10.79 -8.96 -13.12
N SER A 185 -9.46 -8.82 -12.99
CA SER A 185 -8.50 -9.23 -14.02
C SER A 185 -7.53 -10.32 -13.56
N VAL A 186 -6.45 -9.99 -12.83
CA VAL A 186 -5.44 -10.97 -12.44
C VAL A 186 -5.59 -11.32 -10.98
N GLY A 187 -5.33 -10.39 -10.06
CA GLY A 187 -5.19 -10.79 -8.66
C GLY A 187 -5.23 -9.73 -7.60
N GLY A 188 -5.10 -10.21 -6.37
CA GLY A 188 -5.15 -9.40 -5.17
C GLY A 188 -6.58 -8.94 -4.91
N GLY A 189 -7.48 -9.87 -4.62
CA GLY A 189 -8.89 -9.53 -4.39
C GLY A 189 -9.07 -8.45 -3.33
N ALA A 190 -8.24 -8.46 -2.28
CA ALA A 190 -8.03 -7.28 -1.44
C ALA A 190 -6.85 -6.43 -1.92
N ILE A 191 -5.65 -7.00 -1.98
CA ILE A 191 -4.40 -6.26 -2.13
C ILE A 191 -3.55 -6.81 -3.28
N ILE A 192 -3.12 -5.93 -4.18
CA ILE A 192 -1.96 -6.19 -5.05
C ILE A 192 -0.77 -5.33 -4.60
N ASN A 193 0.40 -5.96 -4.49
CA ASN A 193 1.61 -5.30 -3.98
C ASN A 193 2.80 -5.45 -4.93
N PHE A 194 3.24 -4.32 -5.49
CA PHE A 194 4.50 -4.17 -6.23
C PHE A 194 5.58 -3.42 -5.42
N GLY A 195 5.21 -2.85 -4.27
CA GLY A 195 6.08 -2.08 -3.39
C GLY A 195 6.38 -2.79 -2.07
N THR A 196 6.58 -2.02 -1.00
CA THR A 196 6.75 -2.55 0.36
C THR A 196 5.45 -2.44 1.14
N LEU A 197 4.97 -3.57 1.67
CA LEU A 197 3.73 -3.68 2.42
C LEU A 197 3.98 -4.34 3.77
N THR A 198 3.52 -3.71 4.85
CA THR A 198 3.35 -4.34 6.17
C THR A 198 1.88 -4.40 6.54
N VAL A 199 1.40 -5.57 6.94
CA VAL A 199 0.04 -5.79 7.46
C VAL A 199 0.15 -6.31 8.89
N TYR A 200 -0.43 -5.58 9.84
CA TYR A 200 -0.28 -5.85 11.26
C TYR A 200 -1.63 -5.90 11.97
N ARG A 201 -1.89 -6.95 12.76
CA ARG A 201 -3.14 -7.11 13.54
C ARG A 201 -4.40 -6.85 12.72
N SER A 202 -4.42 -7.30 11.47
CA SER A 202 -5.49 -7.01 10.52
C SER A 202 -6.12 -8.31 10.00
N ALA A 203 -7.33 -8.19 9.44
CA ALA A 203 -8.07 -9.31 8.87
C ALA A 203 -8.32 -9.08 7.37
N LEU A 204 -7.93 -10.05 6.55
CA LEU A 204 -8.22 -10.11 5.12
C LEU A 204 -9.19 -11.26 4.89
N THR A 205 -10.48 -10.95 4.74
CA THR A 205 -11.56 -11.95 4.82
C THR A 205 -12.54 -11.87 3.66
N GLY A 206 -12.88 -13.01 3.05
CA GLY A 206 -13.95 -13.03 2.05
C GLY A 206 -13.64 -12.24 0.78
N ASN A 207 -12.37 -12.14 0.38
CA ASN A 207 -11.96 -11.42 -0.84
C ASN A 207 -11.79 -12.40 -2.00
N SER A 208 -12.01 -11.93 -3.23
CA SER A 208 -12.01 -12.79 -4.41
C SER A 208 -11.17 -12.25 -5.57
N ALA A 209 -10.53 -13.15 -6.31
CA ALA A 209 -9.83 -12.82 -7.55
C ALA A 209 -10.03 -13.91 -8.61
N PRO A 210 -10.06 -13.58 -9.90
CA PRO A 210 -10.19 -14.58 -10.96
C PRO A 210 -8.94 -15.43 -11.13
N ILE A 211 -7.73 -14.92 -10.84
CA ILE A 211 -6.48 -15.66 -11.08
C ILE A 211 -5.67 -15.81 -9.78
N ASN A 212 -5.07 -14.74 -9.25
CA ASN A 212 -4.04 -14.88 -8.21
C ASN A 212 -4.42 -14.22 -6.89
N GLY A 213 -4.31 -14.92 -5.77
CA GLY A 213 -4.41 -14.34 -4.43
C GLY A 213 -5.79 -13.72 -4.16
N GLY A 214 -6.72 -14.50 -3.62
CA GLY A 214 -8.04 -13.99 -3.27
C GLY A 214 -7.94 -12.83 -2.27
N ALA A 215 -7.01 -12.89 -1.32
CA ALA A 215 -6.67 -11.77 -0.46
C ALA A 215 -5.49 -10.96 -0.99
N LEU A 216 -4.30 -11.57 -1.03
CA LEU A 216 -3.05 -10.87 -1.31
C LEU A 216 -2.34 -11.47 -2.51
N ASN A 217 -1.91 -10.60 -3.43
CA ASN A 217 -1.01 -10.97 -4.51
C ASN A 217 0.26 -10.11 -4.47
N THR A 218 1.37 -10.71 -4.03
CA THR A 218 2.69 -10.06 -4.02
C THR A 218 3.37 -10.29 -5.37
N GLN A 219 3.62 -9.20 -6.11
CA GLN A 219 4.17 -9.21 -7.46
C GLN A 219 5.72 -9.18 -7.45
N PRO A 220 6.39 -9.46 -8.59
CA PRO A 220 7.84 -9.35 -8.69
C PRO A 220 8.35 -7.98 -8.21
N GLY A 221 9.42 -7.97 -7.41
CA GLY A 221 9.95 -6.76 -6.75
C GLY A 221 9.17 -6.29 -5.51
N GLY A 222 7.95 -6.79 -5.31
CA GLY A 222 7.14 -6.52 -4.13
C GLY A 222 7.60 -7.30 -2.90
N VAL A 223 7.50 -6.66 -1.73
CA VAL A 223 7.79 -7.26 -0.43
C VAL A 223 6.58 -7.09 0.48
N SER A 224 6.03 -8.20 0.96
CA SER A 224 4.89 -8.24 1.86
C SER A 224 5.26 -8.89 3.18
N HIS A 225 4.94 -8.25 4.30
CA HIS A 225 5.13 -8.79 5.64
C HIS A 225 3.82 -8.74 6.42
N LEU A 226 3.25 -9.90 6.74
CA LEU A 226 2.04 -10.03 7.54
C LEU A 226 2.43 -10.47 8.95
N ILE A 227 1.88 -9.78 9.94
CA ILE A 227 2.21 -9.97 11.34
C ILE A 227 0.93 -9.99 12.17
N SER A 228 0.73 -11.02 13.00
CA SER A 228 -0.42 -11.10 13.93
C SER A 228 -1.78 -10.95 13.23
N SER A 229 -1.90 -11.43 12.00
CA SER A 229 -3.02 -11.13 11.10
C SER A 229 -3.72 -12.41 10.65
N THR A 230 -4.91 -12.27 10.08
CA THR A 230 -5.68 -13.40 9.53
C THR A 230 -5.95 -13.21 8.04
N VAL A 231 -5.86 -14.32 7.29
CA VAL A 231 -6.21 -14.42 5.87
C VAL A 231 -7.17 -15.59 5.73
N THR A 232 -8.46 -15.27 5.67
CA THR A 232 -9.51 -16.30 5.78
C THR A 232 -10.60 -16.19 4.74
N THR A 233 -11.16 -17.33 4.33
CA THR A 233 -12.33 -17.39 3.44
C THR A 233 -12.17 -16.61 2.14
N ASN A 234 -10.94 -16.50 1.63
CA ASN A 234 -10.67 -15.85 0.35
C ASN A 234 -10.66 -16.88 -0.78
N THR A 235 -11.01 -16.42 -1.99
CA THR A 235 -11.14 -17.30 -3.15
C THR A 235 -10.32 -16.77 -4.33
N SER A 236 -9.56 -17.64 -4.99
CA SER A 236 -8.96 -17.35 -6.29
C SER A 236 -9.27 -18.43 -7.33
N GLY A 237 -9.33 -18.06 -8.61
CA GLY A 237 -9.50 -19.03 -9.70
C GLY A 237 -8.19 -19.62 -10.23
N GLY A 238 -7.05 -19.24 -9.66
CA GLY A 238 -5.69 -19.64 -10.05
C GLY A 238 -4.82 -19.89 -8.82
N LEU A 239 -3.69 -19.18 -8.71
CA LEU A 239 -2.71 -19.41 -7.65
C LEU A 239 -3.16 -18.82 -6.32
N GLY A 240 -3.16 -19.64 -5.27
CA GLY A 240 -3.26 -19.20 -3.88
C GLY A 240 -4.63 -18.59 -3.57
N GLY A 241 -5.55 -19.39 -3.04
CA GLY A 241 -6.87 -18.90 -2.61
C GLY A 241 -6.76 -17.74 -1.62
N GLY A 242 -5.83 -17.83 -0.67
CA GLY A 242 -5.48 -16.76 0.25
C GLY A 242 -4.41 -15.83 -0.33
N ILE A 243 -3.21 -16.37 -0.50
CA ILE A 243 -2.00 -15.59 -0.82
C ILE A 243 -1.33 -16.17 -2.06
N SER A 244 -1.08 -15.31 -3.05
CA SER A 244 -0.18 -15.58 -4.17
C SER A 244 1.13 -14.82 -3.99
N ASN A 245 2.27 -15.50 -4.13
CA ASN A 245 3.60 -14.91 -4.03
C ASN A 245 4.44 -15.11 -5.29
N LEU A 246 4.72 -14.01 -5.99
CA LEU A 246 5.70 -13.88 -7.07
C LEU A 246 6.87 -12.95 -6.70
N GLY A 247 6.77 -12.26 -5.57
CA GLY A 247 7.83 -11.44 -4.96
C GLY A 247 8.39 -12.11 -3.70
N THR A 248 8.43 -11.36 -2.58
CA THR A 248 8.82 -11.88 -1.26
C THR A 248 7.68 -11.73 -0.26
N THR A 249 7.31 -12.81 0.43
CA THR A 249 6.26 -12.78 1.45
C THR A 249 6.74 -13.40 2.76
N LYS A 250 6.56 -12.69 3.87
CA LYS A 250 6.84 -13.17 5.22
C LYS A 250 5.59 -13.18 6.07
N LEU A 251 5.38 -14.27 6.80
CA LEU A 251 4.29 -14.46 7.75
C LEU A 251 4.87 -14.67 9.16
N ASP A 252 4.47 -13.85 10.13
CA ASP A 252 4.79 -14.02 11.55
C ASP A 252 3.52 -13.94 12.41
N ARG A 253 3.17 -15.05 13.09
CA ARG A 253 1.92 -15.15 13.88
C ARG A 253 0.68 -14.88 13.02
N VAL A 254 0.64 -15.44 11.82
CA VAL A 254 -0.47 -15.32 10.88
C VAL A 254 -1.27 -16.61 10.83
N VAL A 255 -2.59 -16.50 10.65
CA VAL A 255 -3.47 -17.63 10.35
C VAL A 255 -3.97 -17.50 8.91
N VAL A 256 -3.69 -18.52 8.08
CA VAL A 256 -4.18 -18.66 6.71
C VAL A 256 -5.12 -19.86 6.66
N GLU A 257 -6.43 -19.62 6.64
CA GLU A 257 -7.44 -20.67 6.85
C GLU A 257 -8.69 -20.53 6.00
N GLY A 258 -9.23 -21.66 5.51
CA GLY A 258 -10.53 -21.68 4.83
C GLY A 258 -10.50 -20.98 3.48
N ASN A 259 -9.33 -20.84 2.85
CA ASN A 259 -9.19 -20.21 1.54
C ASN A 259 -9.28 -21.25 0.42
N THR A 260 -9.78 -20.84 -0.74
CA THR A 260 -10.03 -21.72 -1.89
C THR A 260 -9.33 -21.19 -3.13
N GLY A 261 -8.45 -21.98 -3.74
CA GLY A 261 -7.78 -21.68 -5.00
C GLY A 261 -7.88 -22.85 -5.98
N SER A 262 -7.58 -22.68 -7.26
CA SER A 262 -7.45 -23.82 -8.18
C SER A 262 -6.02 -24.40 -8.17
N GLY A 263 -5.01 -23.56 -7.93
CA GLY A 263 -3.59 -23.90 -7.84
C GLY A 263 -2.98 -23.43 -6.53
N GLY A 264 -3.30 -24.11 -5.42
CA GLY A 264 -2.90 -23.68 -4.08
C GLY A 264 -4.07 -23.08 -3.31
N GLY A 265 -4.58 -23.72 -2.27
CA GLY A 265 -5.71 -23.20 -1.49
C GLY A 265 -5.31 -22.05 -0.56
N GLY A 266 -4.30 -22.30 0.28
CA GLY A 266 -3.84 -21.31 1.25
C GLY A 266 -2.87 -20.32 0.63
N ILE A 267 -1.66 -20.80 0.35
CA ILE A 267 -0.55 -20.03 -0.20
C ILE A 267 -0.06 -20.71 -1.48
N ALA A 268 0.07 -19.95 -2.55
CA ALA A 268 0.79 -20.41 -3.73
C ALA A 268 1.97 -19.50 -4.02
N THR A 269 3.08 -20.08 -4.49
CA THR A 269 4.25 -19.28 -4.86
C THR A 269 4.89 -19.74 -6.16
N GLY A 270 5.39 -18.78 -6.94
CA GLY A 270 6.21 -19.02 -8.13
C GLY A 270 7.72 -19.00 -7.86
N ASN A 271 8.15 -18.89 -6.59
CA ASN A 271 9.56 -18.79 -6.20
C ASN A 271 9.80 -19.34 -4.77
N ALA A 272 11.03 -19.27 -4.25
CA ALA A 272 11.37 -19.76 -2.91
C ALA A 272 11.28 -18.70 -1.79
N ASN A 273 10.81 -17.48 -2.08
CA ASN A 273 10.87 -16.33 -1.17
C ASN A 273 9.61 -16.21 -0.31
N VAL A 274 9.23 -17.32 0.33
CA VAL A 274 8.16 -17.36 1.33
C VAL A 274 8.73 -17.82 2.67
N GLU A 275 8.55 -17.00 3.70
CA GLU A 275 8.98 -17.32 5.07
C GLU A 275 7.77 -17.40 6.00
N ILE A 276 7.61 -18.55 6.66
CA ILE A 276 6.54 -18.79 7.63
C ILE A 276 7.16 -18.98 9.02
N ARG A 277 6.82 -18.09 9.96
CA ARG A 277 7.23 -18.18 11.37
C ARG A 277 6.01 -18.12 12.29
N ASN A 278 5.94 -19.03 13.26
CA ASN A 278 4.89 -19.05 14.29
C ASN A 278 3.47 -18.90 13.72
N SER A 279 3.25 -19.39 12.50
CA SER A 279 2.05 -19.15 11.70
C SER A 279 1.40 -20.49 11.37
N ILE A 280 0.11 -20.45 11.07
CA ILE A 280 -0.70 -21.64 10.82
C ILE A 280 -1.32 -21.49 9.43
N VAL A 281 -1.11 -22.50 8.58
CA VAL A 281 -1.77 -22.63 7.28
C VAL A 281 -2.54 -23.94 7.30
N ARG A 282 -3.88 -23.89 7.32
CA ARG A 282 -4.72 -25.08 7.49
C ARG A 282 -6.08 -24.94 6.82
N ASN A 283 -6.75 -26.07 6.58
CA ASN A 283 -8.14 -26.11 6.09
C ASN A 283 -8.35 -25.26 4.82
N ASN A 284 -7.36 -25.24 3.92
CA ASN A 284 -7.49 -24.57 2.63
C ASN A 284 -7.69 -25.61 1.52
N THR A 285 -8.36 -25.22 0.44
CA THR A 285 -8.77 -26.10 -0.66
C THR A 285 -8.15 -25.65 -1.97
N PRO A 286 -7.50 -26.53 -2.76
CA PRO A 286 -7.35 -27.97 -2.55
C PRO A 286 -6.32 -28.37 -1.49
N ASP A 287 -5.40 -27.46 -1.14
CA ASP A 287 -4.26 -27.72 -0.26
C ASP A 287 -3.87 -26.46 0.52
N ASN A 288 -2.96 -26.61 1.49
CA ASN A 288 -2.46 -25.48 2.26
C ASN A 288 -1.41 -24.68 1.50
N CYS A 289 -0.52 -25.35 0.79
CA CYS A 289 0.55 -24.71 0.05
C CYS A 289 0.84 -25.37 -1.30
N SER A 290 1.10 -24.54 -2.31
CA SER A 290 1.48 -24.96 -3.65
C SER A 290 2.69 -24.17 -4.18
N PRO A 291 3.64 -24.81 -4.87
CA PRO A 291 3.74 -26.27 -5.07
C PRO A 291 4.00 -27.03 -3.76
N LEU A 292 3.56 -28.29 -3.71
CA LEU A 292 3.71 -29.14 -2.52
C LEU A 292 5.17 -29.22 -2.07
N ASN A 293 5.40 -29.16 -0.76
CA ASN A 293 6.72 -29.26 -0.11
C ASN A 293 7.76 -28.20 -0.52
N THR A 294 7.36 -27.10 -1.18
CA THR A 294 8.30 -26.03 -1.57
C THR A 294 8.35 -24.86 -0.60
N ILE A 295 7.38 -24.74 0.31
CA ILE A 295 7.29 -23.66 1.30
C ILE A 295 7.61 -24.22 2.70
N PRO A 296 8.81 -23.97 3.25
CA PRO A 296 9.17 -24.45 4.58
C PRO A 296 8.22 -23.93 5.66
N GLY A 297 7.84 -24.82 6.58
CA GLY A 297 6.90 -24.49 7.66
C GLY A 297 5.43 -24.45 7.25
N CYS A 298 5.12 -24.67 5.96
CA CYS A 298 3.76 -24.95 5.55
C CYS A 298 3.48 -26.45 5.65
N VAL A 299 2.92 -26.85 6.79
CA VAL A 299 2.54 -28.23 7.06
C VAL A 299 1.03 -28.36 7.08
N GLY A 300 0.51 -29.37 6.40
CA GLY A 300 -0.91 -29.72 6.40
C GLY A 300 -1.35 -30.28 5.06
#